data_AF-A0A9P5MVQ2-F1
#
_entry.id   AF-A0A9P5MVQ2-F1
#
_cell.length_a   1.000
_cell.length_b   1.000
_cell.length_c   1.000
_cell.angle_alpha   90.00
_cell.angle_beta   90.00
_cell.angle_gamma   90.00
#
_symmetry.space_group_name_H-M   'P 1'
#
loop_
_entity.id
_entity.type
_entity.pdbx_description
1 polymer ?
#
loop_
_entity_poly.entity_id
_entity_poly.type
_entity_poly.pdbx_seq_one_letter_code
_entity_poly.pdbx_strand_id
1 'polypeptide(L)'
;CRHDKTRCDDTRPCGHCRKKGRTAEQCVDGCEACRQARARCEGGPPCTRCMSMHLNCVDGTTPPLAATLHLREAGGGGGGGRAQLACKSCYRGNKKCEDQRPCRRCVLHGDECIPVVRRLHRVKVRCRSCREAHRRCEDARPCYYCSAGGEACVDLPRKGRGHGLRVKAACVKCREHKVRCDGQRPCASCDRKGFVCQDTTGPSSTGKPGAVSPSRSSLDVNSTRF
;
A
#
# COMPACT_ATOMS: atom_id res chain seq x y z
N CYS A 1 12.41 -15.69 13.07
CA CYS A 1 13.65 -15.33 13.78
C CYS A 1 13.43 -15.39 15.28
N ARG A 2 14.36 -15.94 16.08
CA ARG A 2 14.28 -15.87 17.55
C ARG A 2 14.43 -14.42 18.07
N HIS A 3 15.21 -13.61 17.36
CA HIS A 3 15.53 -12.24 17.72
C HIS A 3 14.57 -11.19 17.16
N ASP A 4 13.63 -11.58 16.30
CA ASP A 4 12.62 -10.69 15.75
C ASP A 4 11.27 -11.42 15.60
N LYS A 5 10.17 -10.69 15.78
CA LYS A 5 8.79 -11.20 15.79
C LYS A 5 8.31 -11.61 14.38
N THR A 6 9.24 -11.76 13.43
CA THR A 6 9.04 -12.02 12.01
C THR A 6 9.65 -13.37 11.63
N ARG A 7 9.12 -14.02 10.59
CA ARG A 7 9.67 -15.27 10.04
C ARG A 7 11.02 -14.99 9.36
N CYS A 8 11.97 -15.92 9.42
CA CYS A 8 13.20 -15.82 8.62
C CYS A 8 12.91 -16.13 7.15
N ASP A 9 13.54 -15.40 6.23
CA ASP A 9 13.28 -15.47 4.78
C ASP A 9 14.08 -16.58 4.07
N ASP A 10 14.22 -17.76 4.69
CA ASP A 10 14.99 -18.95 4.24
C ASP A 10 16.50 -18.73 3.92
N THR A 11 16.95 -17.47 3.87
CA THR A 11 18.34 -17.05 3.84
C THR A 11 18.87 -16.98 5.27
N ARG A 12 20.02 -17.62 5.53
CA ARG A 12 20.71 -17.56 6.82
C ARG A 12 22.06 -16.82 6.66
N PRO A 13 22.28 -15.68 7.35
CA PRO A 13 21.33 -14.97 8.22
C PRO A 13 20.22 -14.29 7.40
N CYS A 14 19.01 -14.20 7.96
CA CYS A 14 17.92 -13.51 7.30
C CYS A 14 18.23 -12.01 7.18
N GLY A 15 17.56 -11.30 6.27
CA GLY A 15 17.86 -9.89 5.97
C GLY A 15 17.87 -8.98 7.20
N HIS A 16 17.04 -9.28 8.21
CA HIS A 16 17.02 -8.53 9.47
C HIS A 16 18.15 -8.88 10.43
N CYS A 17 18.50 -10.16 10.55
CA CYS A 17 19.68 -10.59 11.32
C CYS A 17 20.97 -10.00 10.74
N ARG A 18 21.08 -9.98 9.40
CA ARG A 18 22.22 -9.38 8.70
C ARG A 18 22.36 -7.89 9.00
N LYS A 19 21.26 -7.14 8.99
CA LYS A 19 21.26 -5.71 9.36
C LYS A 19 21.69 -5.46 10.81
N LYS A 20 21.50 -6.44 11.69
CA LYS A 20 21.90 -6.39 13.11
C LYS A 20 23.29 -6.98 13.37
N GLY A 21 24.04 -7.35 12.34
CA GLY A 21 25.37 -7.94 12.48
C GLY A 21 25.37 -9.34 13.11
N ARG A 22 24.25 -10.07 13.05
CA ARG A 22 24.16 -11.44 13.56
C ARG A 22 24.72 -12.42 12.53
N THR A 23 25.53 -13.37 13.00
CA THR A 23 26.09 -14.45 12.16
C THR A 23 25.00 -15.45 11.77
N ALA A 24 25.29 -16.32 10.78
CA ALA A 24 24.36 -17.36 10.35
C ALA A 24 23.97 -18.31 11.49
N GLU A 25 24.91 -18.62 12.38
CA GLU A 25 24.73 -19.48 13.56
C GLU A 25 23.80 -18.85 14.61
N GLN A 26 23.87 -17.53 14.79
CA GLN A 26 22.98 -16.79 15.69
C GLN A 26 21.57 -16.59 15.10
N CYS A 27 21.39 -16.82 13.79
CA CYS A 27 20.12 -16.66 13.10
C CYS A 27 19.26 -17.93 13.19
N VAL A 28 18.75 -18.21 14.39
CA VAL A 28 17.89 -19.36 14.65
C VAL A 28 16.41 -18.99 14.48
N ASP A 29 15.60 -19.92 13.99
CA ASP A 29 14.15 -19.77 13.94
C ASP A 29 13.52 -19.90 15.33
N GLY A 30 12.52 -19.05 15.60
CA GLY A 30 11.71 -19.20 16.80
C GLY A 30 10.74 -20.36 16.63
N CYS A 31 10.39 -21.02 17.74
CA CYS A 31 9.35 -22.05 17.73
C CYS A 31 8.02 -21.50 17.21
N GLU A 32 7.15 -22.40 16.74
CA GLU A 32 5.92 -22.01 16.07
C GLU A 32 5.00 -21.15 16.94
N ALA A 33 4.79 -21.55 18.19
CA ALA A 33 3.95 -20.83 19.14
C ALA A 33 4.43 -19.38 19.40
N CYS A 34 5.74 -19.15 19.46
CA CYS A 34 6.29 -17.80 19.60
C CYS A 34 6.13 -16.96 18.33
N ARG A 35 6.25 -17.56 17.15
CA ARG A 35 6.01 -16.87 15.87
C ARG A 35 4.54 -16.47 15.71
N GLN A 36 3.61 -17.37 16.01
CA GLN A 36 2.17 -17.09 15.95
C GLN A 36 1.77 -15.96 16.90
N ALA A 37 2.31 -15.97 18.12
CA ALA A 37 2.06 -14.92 19.11
C ALA A 37 2.86 -13.62 18.89
N ARG A 38 3.71 -13.55 17.84
CA ARG A 38 4.63 -12.42 17.59
C ARG A 38 5.45 -12.05 18.84
N ALA A 39 5.91 -13.07 19.56
CA ALA A 39 6.70 -12.94 20.77
C ALA A 39 8.15 -13.41 20.55
N ARG A 40 9.06 -12.97 21.43
CA ARG A 40 10.46 -13.42 21.38
C ARG A 40 10.57 -14.87 21.88
N CYS A 41 11.44 -15.65 21.24
CA CYS A 41 11.70 -17.05 21.59
C CYS A 41 13.11 -17.17 22.17
N GLU A 42 13.21 -17.46 23.47
CA GLU A 42 14.47 -17.51 24.23
C GLU A 42 14.63 -18.87 24.91
N GLY A 43 15.87 -19.36 25.07
CA GLY A 43 16.14 -20.54 25.92
C GLY A 43 16.16 -21.93 25.26
N GLY A 44 16.30 -22.05 23.94
CA GLY A 44 16.32 -23.38 23.28
C GLY A 44 14.94 -24.05 23.24
N PRO A 45 14.81 -25.29 22.74
CA PRO A 45 13.60 -26.09 22.91
C PRO A 45 13.62 -26.87 24.24
N PRO A 46 12.55 -26.84 25.06
CA PRO A 46 11.41 -25.93 24.98
C PRO A 46 11.81 -24.51 25.40
N CYS A 47 11.30 -23.49 24.69
CA CYS A 47 11.69 -22.11 24.97
C CYS A 47 11.05 -21.61 26.27
N THR A 48 11.72 -20.70 27.00
CA THR A 48 11.31 -20.22 28.33
C THR A 48 9.85 -19.74 28.35
N ARG A 49 9.42 -19.07 27.27
CA ARG A 49 8.04 -18.60 27.13
C ARG A 49 7.03 -19.74 26.92
N CYS A 50 7.39 -20.75 26.13
CA CYS A 50 6.52 -21.91 25.96
C CYS A 50 6.41 -22.70 27.26
N MET A 51 7.51 -22.82 28.02
CA MET A 51 7.48 -23.43 29.34
C MET A 51 6.56 -22.67 30.30
N SER A 52 6.69 -21.34 30.39
CA SER A 52 5.89 -20.53 31.33
C SER A 52 4.39 -20.49 30.99
N MET A 53 4.05 -20.59 29.71
CA MET A 53 2.67 -20.58 29.22
C MET A 53 2.10 -22.01 29.04
N HIS A 54 2.86 -23.05 29.38
CA HIS A 54 2.51 -24.45 29.14
C HIS A 54 2.10 -24.74 27.68
N LEU A 55 2.79 -24.13 26.72
CA LEU A 55 2.56 -24.30 25.27
C LEU A 55 3.49 -25.38 24.70
N ASN A 56 3.00 -26.12 23.71
CA ASN A 56 3.82 -27.09 22.97
C ASN A 56 4.88 -26.36 22.11
N CYS A 57 6.15 -26.52 22.48
CA CYS A 57 7.27 -25.84 21.83
C CYS A 57 7.84 -26.67 20.67
N VAL A 58 7.19 -26.60 19.51
CA VAL A 58 7.69 -27.26 18.29
C VAL A 58 8.69 -26.34 17.58
N ASP A 59 9.96 -26.76 17.53
CA ASP A 59 10.97 -26.14 16.68
C ASP A 59 10.74 -26.63 15.24
N GLY A 60 10.53 -25.71 14.29
CA GLY A 60 10.27 -26.03 12.89
C GLY A 60 11.47 -26.59 12.11
N THR A 61 12.50 -27.05 12.83
CA THR A 61 13.75 -27.61 12.28
C THR A 61 13.81 -29.12 12.37
N THR A 62 12.82 -29.81 12.93
CA THR A 62 12.72 -31.27 12.77
C THR A 62 12.23 -31.53 11.35
N PRO A 63 13.08 -31.94 10.39
CA PRO A 63 12.56 -32.42 9.12
C PRO A 63 11.67 -33.62 9.43
N PRO A 64 10.44 -33.69 8.88
CA PRO A 64 9.65 -34.89 8.98
C PRO A 64 10.45 -36.00 8.28
N LEU A 65 11.05 -36.90 9.06
CA LEU A 65 11.62 -38.12 8.53
C LEU A 65 10.47 -38.90 7.89
N ALA A 66 10.53 -39.06 6.57
CA ALA A 66 9.68 -39.94 5.75
C ALA A 66 8.18 -39.55 5.60
N ALA A 67 7.88 -38.38 5.04
CA ALA A 67 6.61 -38.16 4.35
C ALA A 67 6.79 -38.38 2.83
N THR A 68 6.28 -39.53 2.39
CA THR A 68 6.04 -40.02 1.03
C THR A 68 6.03 -38.97 -0.07
N LEU A 69 6.87 -39.19 -1.09
CA LEU A 69 6.93 -38.46 -2.35
C LEU A 69 5.57 -38.47 -3.07
N HIS A 70 4.73 -37.47 -2.83
CA HIS A 70 3.76 -37.03 -3.81
C HIS A 70 4.41 -35.95 -4.66
N LEU A 71 4.93 -36.35 -5.82
CA LEU A 71 5.12 -35.45 -6.96
C LEU A 71 3.75 -34.83 -7.27
N ARG A 72 3.48 -33.65 -6.70
CA ARG A 72 2.48 -32.75 -7.28
C ARG A 72 3.24 -31.92 -8.28
N GLU A 73 2.98 -32.24 -9.53
CA GLU A 73 3.42 -31.52 -10.71
C GLU A 73 3.30 -30.01 -10.46
N ALA A 74 4.47 -29.37 -10.41
CA ALA A 74 4.60 -27.94 -10.43
C ALA A 74 4.18 -27.46 -11.83
N GLY A 75 2.87 -27.32 -12.01
CA GLY A 75 2.29 -26.62 -13.14
C GLY A 75 2.81 -25.20 -13.15
N GLY A 76 3.78 -24.94 -14.03
CA GLY A 76 4.27 -23.61 -14.36
C GLY A 76 3.12 -22.75 -14.87
N GLY A 77 2.60 -21.89 -14.00
CA GLY A 77 1.67 -20.82 -14.33
C GLY A 77 2.36 -19.47 -14.21
N GLY A 78 3.41 -19.28 -15.00
CA GLY A 78 4.11 -18.01 -15.16
C GLY A 78 3.20 -16.97 -15.81
N GLY A 79 2.41 -16.30 -14.99
CA GLY A 79 1.55 -15.18 -15.39
C GLY A 79 0.93 -14.62 -14.14
N GLY A 80 1.58 -13.64 -13.50
CA GLY A 80 1.17 -13.00 -12.25
C GLY A 80 -0.13 -12.21 -12.37
N GLY A 81 -1.22 -12.87 -12.74
CA GLY A 81 -2.57 -12.39 -12.59
C GLY A 81 -2.78 -12.11 -11.11
N ARG A 82 -2.95 -10.82 -10.77
CA ARG A 82 -3.36 -10.41 -9.43
C ARG A 82 -4.51 -11.32 -8.99
N ALA A 83 -4.34 -12.01 -7.85
CA ALA A 83 -5.35 -12.89 -7.29
C ALA A 83 -6.74 -12.26 -7.44
N GLN A 84 -7.63 -12.90 -8.21
CA GLN A 84 -8.94 -12.33 -8.48
C GLN A 84 -9.69 -12.19 -7.17
N LEU A 85 -10.34 -11.04 -6.96
CA LEU A 85 -11.16 -10.87 -5.76
C LEU A 85 -12.30 -11.90 -5.74
N ALA A 86 -12.59 -12.40 -4.55
CA ALA A 86 -13.75 -13.23 -4.30
C ALA A 86 -15.04 -12.58 -4.85
N CYS A 87 -15.97 -13.38 -5.37
CA CYS A 87 -17.30 -12.90 -5.75
C CYS A 87 -18.09 -12.40 -4.52
N LYS A 88 -19.16 -11.64 -4.75
CA LYS A 88 -19.95 -11.03 -3.66
C LYS A 88 -20.50 -12.05 -2.66
N SER A 89 -21.03 -13.19 -3.13
CA SER A 89 -21.56 -14.24 -2.25
C SER A 89 -20.45 -14.86 -1.37
N CYS A 90 -19.35 -15.31 -1.98
CA CYS A 90 -18.21 -15.85 -1.23
C CYS A 90 -17.59 -14.83 -0.26
N TYR A 91 -17.51 -13.56 -0.65
CA TYR A 91 -17.00 -12.49 0.21
C TYR A 91 -17.90 -12.26 1.44
N ARG A 92 -19.23 -12.19 1.24
CA ARG A 92 -20.20 -12.04 2.35
C ARG A 92 -20.18 -13.25 3.29
N GLY A 93 -20.00 -14.45 2.76
CA GLY A 93 -19.94 -15.68 3.55
C GLY A 93 -18.58 -15.95 4.22
N ASN A 94 -17.58 -15.08 4.04
CA ASN A 94 -16.19 -15.32 4.44
C ASN A 94 -15.66 -16.69 3.96
N LYS A 95 -16.04 -17.09 2.74
CA LYS A 95 -15.67 -18.38 2.15
C LYS A 95 -14.65 -18.17 1.03
N LYS A 96 -13.79 -19.17 0.82
CA LYS A 96 -12.83 -19.17 -0.29
C LYS A 96 -13.60 -19.20 -1.61
N CYS A 97 -13.31 -18.23 -2.47
CA CYS A 97 -13.82 -18.17 -3.83
C CYS A 97 -12.81 -18.84 -4.76
N GLU A 98 -13.28 -19.66 -5.68
CA GLU A 98 -12.44 -20.24 -6.73
C GLU A 98 -12.22 -19.21 -7.84
N ASP A 99 -11.16 -19.36 -8.64
CA ASP A 99 -10.82 -18.39 -9.70
C ASP A 99 -11.70 -18.53 -10.97
N GLN A 100 -12.49 -19.61 -11.08
CA GLN A 100 -13.47 -19.78 -12.15
C GLN A 100 -14.69 -18.87 -11.92
N ARG A 101 -15.28 -18.33 -13.00
CA ARG A 101 -16.47 -17.46 -12.95
C ARG A 101 -17.53 -18.03 -13.93
N PRO A 102 -18.73 -18.38 -13.45
CA PRO A 102 -19.16 -18.44 -12.04
C PRO A 102 -18.32 -19.46 -11.24
N CYS A 103 -18.08 -19.21 -9.95
CA CYS A 103 -17.33 -20.14 -9.12
C CYS A 103 -18.21 -21.35 -8.76
N ARG A 104 -17.61 -22.54 -8.58
CA ARG A 104 -18.37 -23.78 -8.33
C ARG A 104 -19.33 -23.66 -7.15
N ARG A 105 -18.94 -22.93 -6.11
CA ARG A 105 -19.79 -22.69 -4.94
C ARG A 105 -21.06 -21.91 -5.28
N CYS A 106 -20.95 -20.84 -6.08
CA CYS A 106 -22.13 -20.10 -6.51
C CYS A 106 -23.06 -20.97 -7.37
N VAL A 107 -22.49 -21.79 -8.26
CA VAL A 107 -23.27 -22.75 -9.07
C VAL A 107 -24.02 -23.76 -8.19
N LEU A 108 -23.35 -24.34 -7.18
CA LEU A 108 -23.95 -25.32 -6.26
C LEU A 108 -25.07 -24.74 -5.40
N HIS A 109 -24.95 -23.48 -4.97
CA HIS A 109 -25.96 -22.82 -4.16
C HIS A 109 -27.06 -22.12 -4.97
N GLY A 110 -26.94 -22.08 -6.31
CA GLY A 110 -27.83 -21.30 -7.15
C GLY A 110 -27.68 -19.78 -6.95
N ASP A 111 -26.55 -19.33 -6.40
CA ASP A 111 -26.26 -17.91 -6.16
C ASP A 111 -25.68 -17.23 -7.40
N GLU A 112 -25.96 -15.94 -7.56
CA GLU A 112 -25.35 -15.13 -8.62
C GLU A 112 -23.85 -14.84 -8.32
N CYS A 113 -22.97 -15.30 -9.21
CA CYS A 113 -21.52 -15.13 -9.04
C CYS A 113 -21.02 -13.77 -9.54
N ILE A 114 -21.36 -12.71 -8.82
CA ILE A 114 -20.97 -11.34 -9.20
C ILE A 114 -19.51 -11.06 -8.78
N PRO A 115 -18.59 -10.73 -9.70
CA PRO A 115 -17.22 -10.35 -9.33
C PRO A 115 -17.23 -9.05 -8.52
N VAL A 116 -16.49 -9.03 -7.40
CA VAL A 116 -16.24 -7.79 -6.67
C VAL A 116 -15.16 -7.02 -7.41
N VAL A 117 -15.58 -6.11 -8.29
CA VAL A 117 -14.70 -5.03 -8.73
C VAL A 117 -14.29 -4.27 -7.48
N ARG A 118 -12.98 -4.23 -7.17
CA ARG A 118 -12.43 -3.23 -6.26
C ARG A 118 -12.81 -1.88 -6.85
N ARG A 119 -13.96 -1.34 -6.44
CA ARG A 119 -14.15 0.10 -6.49
C ARG A 119 -12.93 0.61 -5.74
N LEU A 120 -12.06 1.35 -6.43
CA LEU A 120 -11.02 2.09 -5.73
C LEU A 120 -11.80 2.86 -4.67
N HIS A 121 -11.71 2.42 -3.41
CA HIS A 121 -12.17 3.19 -2.29
C HIS A 121 -11.25 4.41 -2.30
N ARG A 122 -11.59 5.38 -3.15
CA ARG A 122 -11.03 6.72 -3.07
C ARG A 122 -11.48 7.13 -1.69
N VAL A 123 -10.56 7.05 -0.73
CA VAL A 123 -10.74 7.63 0.59
C VAL A 123 -11.00 9.11 0.32
N LYS A 124 -12.29 9.45 0.21
CA LYS A 124 -12.73 10.78 -0.15
C LYS A 124 -12.31 11.68 1.00
N VAL A 125 -11.61 12.74 0.64
CA VAL A 125 -11.17 13.73 1.62
C VAL A 125 -12.43 14.35 2.20
N ARG A 126 -12.48 14.51 3.52
CA ARG A 126 -13.58 15.27 4.14
C ARG A 126 -13.44 16.74 3.70
N CYS A 127 -14.54 17.40 3.35
CA CYS A 127 -14.52 18.84 3.11
C CYS A 127 -14.06 19.58 4.37
N ARG A 128 -13.71 20.87 4.23
CA ARG A 128 -13.25 21.71 5.34
C ARG A 128 -14.20 21.67 6.55
N SER A 129 -15.46 22.00 6.34
CA SER A 129 -16.49 22.00 7.38
C SER A 129 -16.65 20.66 8.09
N CYS A 130 -16.83 19.55 7.35
CA CYS A 130 -16.96 18.24 7.98
C CYS A 130 -15.70 17.82 8.73
N ARG A 131 -14.52 18.28 8.31
CA ARG A 131 -13.26 18.00 9.00
C ARG A 131 -13.17 18.77 10.32
N GLU A 132 -13.48 20.06 10.30
CA GLU A 132 -13.50 20.93 11.49
C GLU A 132 -14.57 20.48 12.49
N ALA A 133 -15.73 20.02 12.01
CA ALA A 133 -16.81 19.47 12.83
C ALA A 133 -16.62 17.99 13.24
N HIS A 134 -15.50 17.35 12.85
CA HIS A 134 -15.21 15.92 13.08
C HIS A 134 -16.25 14.91 12.55
N ARG A 135 -17.16 15.32 11.66
CA ARG A 135 -18.20 14.46 11.08
C ARG A 135 -17.70 13.71 9.84
N ARG A 136 -18.39 12.63 9.44
CA ARG A 136 -18.10 11.93 8.19
C ARG A 136 -18.68 12.75 7.03
N CYS A 137 -17.86 13.02 6.02
CA CYS A 137 -18.31 13.73 4.81
C CYS A 137 -18.93 12.72 3.85
N GLU A 138 -20.08 13.05 3.29
CA GLU A 138 -20.74 12.22 2.28
C GLU A 138 -20.11 12.39 0.90
N ASP A 139 -20.52 11.49 0.00
CA ASP A 139 -19.98 11.35 -1.34
C ASP A 139 -20.46 12.42 -2.33
N ALA A 140 -21.60 13.05 -2.04
CA ALA A 140 -22.15 14.17 -2.79
C ALA A 140 -21.36 15.46 -2.52
N ARG A 141 -21.32 16.36 -3.51
CA ARG A 141 -20.71 17.68 -3.44
C ARG A 141 -21.74 18.71 -3.98
N PRO A 142 -22.25 19.62 -3.14
CA PRO A 142 -22.05 19.74 -1.69
C PRO A 142 -22.48 18.47 -0.92
N CYS A 143 -21.82 18.15 0.20
CA CYS A 143 -22.29 17.07 1.05
C CYS A 143 -23.53 17.51 1.83
N TYR A 144 -24.37 16.54 2.23
CA TYR A 144 -25.62 16.81 2.95
C TYR A 144 -25.45 17.76 4.15
N TYR A 145 -24.39 17.56 4.94
CA TYR A 145 -24.11 18.42 6.10
C TYR A 145 -23.77 19.86 5.73
N CYS A 146 -23.03 20.08 4.64
CA CYS A 146 -22.71 21.42 4.17
C CYS A 146 -23.94 22.10 3.57
N SER A 147 -24.76 21.37 2.78
CA SER A 147 -26.00 21.92 2.23
C SER A 147 -27.01 22.26 3.31
N ALA A 148 -27.16 21.40 4.33
CA ALA A 148 -28.06 21.66 5.46
C ALA A 148 -27.55 22.79 6.37
N GLY A 149 -26.23 22.93 6.53
CA GLY A 149 -25.62 23.99 7.32
C GLY A 149 -25.47 25.34 6.60
N GLY A 150 -25.78 25.41 5.30
CA GLY A 150 -25.54 26.62 4.49
C GLY A 150 -24.05 26.97 4.31
N GLU A 151 -23.15 26.02 4.55
CA GLU A 151 -21.70 26.24 4.46
C GLU A 151 -21.13 25.76 3.11
N ALA A 152 -20.08 26.43 2.64
CA ALA A 152 -19.41 26.03 1.40
C ALA A 152 -18.68 24.68 1.56
N CYS A 153 -19.07 23.67 0.77
CA CYS A 153 -18.45 22.35 0.77
C CYS A 153 -17.12 22.34 -0.02
N VAL A 154 -16.09 22.96 0.56
CA VAL A 154 -14.78 23.08 -0.10
C VAL A 154 -13.87 21.90 0.26
N ASP A 155 -13.34 21.21 -0.74
CA ASP A 155 -12.31 20.20 -0.54
C ASP A 155 -10.99 20.88 -0.14
N LEU A 156 -10.46 20.52 1.04
CA LEU A 156 -9.16 21.04 1.46
C LEU A 156 -8.07 20.48 0.53
N PRO A 157 -7.20 21.33 -0.03
CA PRO A 157 -6.00 20.84 -0.69
C PRO A 157 -5.25 19.99 0.33
N ARG A 158 -4.87 18.76 -0.06
CA ARG A 158 -4.17 17.83 0.83
C ARG A 158 -2.84 18.45 1.26
N LYS A 159 -2.84 19.18 2.38
CA LYS A 159 -1.63 19.70 3.04
C LYS A 159 -0.88 18.52 3.68
N GLY A 160 -0.11 17.80 2.87
CA GLY A 160 1.04 17.01 3.30
C GLY A 160 0.82 15.55 3.75
N ARG A 161 1.95 14.83 3.75
CA ARG A 161 2.26 13.50 4.32
C ARG A 161 1.92 12.20 3.59
N GLY A 162 1.28 12.20 2.43
CA GLY A 162 1.10 10.94 1.69
C GLY A 162 1.00 11.18 0.20
N HIS A 163 2.07 10.90 -0.55
CA HIS A 163 2.13 11.12 -2.00
C HIS A 163 1.79 12.56 -2.44
N GLY A 164 2.41 13.59 -1.83
CA GLY A 164 2.40 14.89 -2.51
C GLY A 164 2.90 14.72 -3.95
N LEU A 165 2.38 15.51 -4.89
CA LEU A 165 2.74 15.49 -6.31
C LEU A 165 4.20 15.09 -6.46
N ARG A 166 4.42 13.86 -6.93
CA ARG A 166 5.77 13.34 -7.11
C ARG A 166 6.37 14.22 -8.20
N VAL A 167 7.25 15.13 -7.79
CA VAL A 167 8.03 15.91 -8.75
C VAL A 167 8.76 14.92 -9.64
N LYS A 168 8.68 15.12 -10.96
CA LYS A 168 9.30 14.20 -11.93
C LYS A 168 10.80 14.07 -11.66
N ALA A 169 11.44 15.17 -11.27
CA ALA A 169 12.83 15.22 -10.84
C ALA A 169 12.98 16.14 -9.62
N ALA A 170 13.70 15.69 -8.60
CA ALA A 170 14.21 16.56 -7.55
C ALA A 170 15.51 17.23 -8.04
N CYS A 171 15.75 18.48 -7.63
CA CYS A 171 17.00 19.19 -7.91
C CYS A 171 18.21 18.49 -7.25
N VAL A 172 19.42 18.79 -7.73
CA VAL A 172 20.68 18.17 -7.27
C VAL A 172 20.84 18.26 -5.76
N LYS A 173 20.69 19.46 -5.19
CA LYS A 173 20.84 19.68 -3.75
C LYS A 173 19.81 18.95 -2.91
N CYS A 174 18.54 18.90 -3.33
CA CYS A 174 17.55 18.11 -2.59
C CYS A 174 17.86 16.61 -2.62
N ARG A 175 18.42 16.08 -3.72
CA ARG A 175 18.87 14.68 -3.79
C ARG A 175 20.06 14.42 -2.88
N GLU A 176 21.08 15.28 -2.92
CA GLU A 176 22.28 15.20 -2.07
C GLU A 176 21.90 15.18 -0.58
N HIS A 177 21.05 16.13 -0.16
CA HIS A 177 20.61 16.23 1.23
C HIS A 177 19.47 15.25 1.60
N LYS A 178 19.03 14.41 0.66
CA LYS A 178 17.92 13.46 0.83
C LYS A 178 16.64 14.12 1.39
N VAL A 179 16.39 15.37 1.02
CA VAL A 179 15.19 16.13 1.41
C VAL A 179 14.20 16.19 0.24
N ARG A 180 12.92 16.38 0.56
CA ARG A 180 11.86 16.48 -0.44
C ARG A 180 12.00 17.79 -1.24
N CYS A 181 12.02 17.68 -2.57
CA CYS A 181 11.93 18.81 -3.48
C CYS A 181 10.45 19.12 -3.79
N ASP A 182 10.09 20.39 -3.74
CA ASP A 182 8.76 20.95 -4.05
C ASP A 182 8.54 21.22 -5.54
N GLY A 183 9.59 21.18 -6.37
CA GLY A 183 9.49 21.23 -7.83
C GLY A 183 9.46 22.63 -8.42
N GLN A 184 9.32 23.69 -7.62
CA GLN A 184 9.51 25.07 -8.07
C GLN A 184 11.00 25.40 -8.24
N ARG A 185 11.34 26.45 -9.01
CA ARG A 185 12.73 26.90 -9.24
C ARG A 185 12.85 28.40 -8.94
N PRO A 186 13.65 28.80 -7.93
CA PRO A 186 14.31 27.94 -6.95
C PRO A 186 13.29 27.15 -6.10
N CYS A 187 13.66 25.95 -5.66
CA CYS A 187 12.76 25.16 -4.81
C CYS A 187 12.80 25.73 -3.38
N ALA A 188 11.68 25.69 -2.65
CA ALA A 188 11.53 26.26 -1.31
C ALA A 188 12.55 25.70 -0.29
N SER A 189 13.10 24.50 -0.52
CA SER A 189 14.19 23.97 0.31
C SER A 189 15.57 24.53 -0.05
N CYS A 190 15.83 24.84 -1.31
CA CYS A 190 17.09 25.47 -1.74
C CYS A 190 17.08 26.94 -1.35
N ASP A 191 15.97 27.64 -1.59
CA ASP A 191 15.76 29.04 -1.27
C ASP A 191 15.98 29.33 0.22
N ARG A 192 15.27 28.61 1.11
CA ARG A 192 15.44 28.74 2.57
C ARG A 192 16.85 28.43 3.09
N LYS A 193 17.66 27.68 2.33
CA LYS A 193 19.02 27.30 2.72
C LYS A 193 20.09 28.12 1.99
N GLY A 194 19.70 29.03 1.09
CA GLY A 194 20.62 29.79 0.25
C GLY A 194 21.42 28.94 -0.74
N PHE A 195 20.92 27.75 -1.12
CA PHE A 195 21.60 26.90 -2.10
C PHE A 195 21.14 27.23 -3.53
N VAL A 196 22.08 27.19 -4.48
CA VAL A 196 21.78 27.29 -5.91
C VAL A 196 20.96 26.07 -6.35
N CYS A 197 19.73 26.30 -6.80
CA CYS A 197 18.81 25.24 -7.21
C CYS A 197 19.09 24.80 -8.65
N GLN A 198 19.86 23.72 -8.81
CA GLN A 198 20.20 23.17 -10.13
C GLN A 198 19.42 21.88 -10.41
N ASP A 199 18.85 21.78 -11.61
CA ASP A 199 18.28 20.53 -12.10
C ASP A 199 19.35 19.60 -12.65
N THR A 200 19.18 18.30 -12.42
CA THR A 200 19.90 17.31 -13.21
C THR A 200 19.30 17.41 -14.60
N THR A 201 19.97 18.14 -15.48
CA THR A 201 19.79 18.07 -16.93
C THR A 201 20.17 16.66 -17.39
N GLY A 202 19.36 15.68 -17.02
CA GLY A 202 19.35 14.41 -17.74
C GLY A 202 19.01 14.74 -19.20
N PRO A 203 19.63 14.06 -20.18
CA PRO A 203 19.33 14.27 -21.58
C PRO A 203 17.81 14.21 -21.73
N SER A 204 17.24 15.37 -22.04
CA SER A 204 15.81 15.55 -22.20
C SER A 204 15.36 14.53 -23.23
N SER A 205 14.62 13.52 -22.79
CA SER A 205 13.77 12.72 -23.68
C SER A 205 13.04 13.72 -24.56
N THR A 206 13.36 13.72 -25.85
CA THR A 206 12.81 14.57 -26.89
C THR A 206 11.30 14.65 -26.73
N GLY A 207 10.85 15.73 -26.09
CA GLY A 207 9.45 16.06 -26.00
C GLY A 207 8.99 16.33 -27.42
N LYS A 208 8.13 15.48 -27.96
CA LYS A 208 7.22 15.88 -29.03
C LYS A 208 6.63 17.24 -28.61
N PRO A 209 6.78 18.30 -29.42
CA PRO A 209 6.15 19.59 -29.12
C PRO A 209 4.66 19.34 -28.94
N GLY A 210 4.19 19.55 -27.71
CA GLY A 210 2.78 19.48 -27.39
C GLY A 210 2.07 20.56 -28.19
N ALA A 211 1.12 20.15 -29.02
CA ALA A 211 0.24 21.04 -29.74
C ALA A 211 -0.32 22.10 -28.78
N VAL A 212 0.06 23.35 -29.03
CA VAL A 212 -0.51 24.53 -28.39
C VAL A 212 -2.00 24.49 -28.70
N SER A 213 -2.83 24.24 -27.70
CA SER A 213 -4.28 24.34 -27.85
C SER A 213 -4.60 25.83 -28.06
N PRO A 214 -5.23 26.22 -29.18
CA PRO A 214 -5.56 27.62 -29.42
C PRO A 214 -6.55 28.09 -28.36
N SER A 215 -6.18 29.17 -27.70
CA SER A 215 -7.01 29.98 -26.83
C SER A 215 -8.29 30.34 -27.59
N ARG A 216 -9.44 29.81 -27.14
CA ARG A 216 -10.75 30.33 -27.52
C ARG A 216 -10.87 31.74 -26.96
N SER A 217 -10.67 32.73 -27.80
CA SER A 217 -11.05 34.12 -27.55
C SER A 217 -12.56 34.18 -27.32
N SER A 218 -12.93 34.73 -26.18
CA SER A 218 -14.28 35.16 -25.84
C SER A 218 -14.82 36.07 -26.94
N LEU A 219 -15.96 35.72 -27.53
CA LEU A 219 -16.78 36.67 -28.27
C LEU A 219 -17.77 37.27 -27.28
N ASP A 220 -17.58 38.56 -27.01
CA ASP A 220 -18.53 39.45 -26.38
C ASP A 220 -19.86 39.43 -27.15
N VAL A 221 -20.92 38.92 -26.53
CA VAL A 221 -22.29 39.18 -26.96
C VAL A 221 -22.77 40.41 -26.21
N ASN A 222 -22.56 41.56 -26.84
CA ASN A 222 -23.17 42.81 -26.44
C ASN A 222 -24.63 42.78 -26.91
N SER A 223 -25.57 42.53 -25.99
CA SER A 223 -27.01 42.57 -26.28
C SER A 223 -27.61 43.85 -25.69
N THR A 224 -27.54 44.90 -26.49
CA THR A 224 -28.38 46.09 -26.37
C THR A 224 -29.83 45.69 -26.64
N ARG A 225 -30.73 45.91 -25.68
CA ARG A 225 -32.15 46.10 -25.97
C ARG A 225 -32.67 47.35 -25.28
N PHE A 226 -33.35 48.11 -26.12
CA PHE A 226 -34.15 49.30 -25.88
C PHE A 226 -35.34 49.02 -24.97
#